data_AF-A0A2V0QUL1-F1
#
_entry.id   AF-A0A2V0QUL1-F1
#
_cell.length_a   1.000
_cell.length_b   1.000
_cell.length_c   1.000
_cell.angle_alpha   90.00
_cell.angle_beta   90.00
_cell.angle_gamma   90.00
#
_symmetry.space_group_name_H-M   'P 1'
#
loop_
_entity.id
_entity.type
_entity.pdbx_description
1 polymer ?
#
loop_
_entity_poly.entity_id
_entity_poly.type
_entity_poly.pdbx_seq_one_letter_code
_entity_poly.pdbx_strand_id
1 'polypeptide(L)'
;MNIPVEALQAPKESTLDAWLNTPRLAKCGEVFTPADPMWKPDKSASDSVNWKAAIACVSPDWRPWLHAALVYRMVNVAARTVANTASVLSRAAQAGLDPLNEGQLIALRERFSDKEFSVMASFIAFWHDCESLEQRPSQSLIDAYKGLPRKKNSSNDVILSLDPEEGPLTQVEQDALHQWIHEQFCHGQLDFEQYIYLRMLMIYGQRGYQVRMMVFGDFTKSEVKFHWAKQKGDEAGWRKKSETFRLDEDLYNTVQAYKAMILAQLPPVSG
;
A
#
# COMPACT_ATOMS: atom_id res chain seq x y z
N MET A 1 1.03 -23.04 9.77
CA MET A 1 0.97 -22.11 10.90
C MET A 1 -0.31 -22.38 11.67
N ASN A 2 -0.23 -22.72 12.96
CA ASN A 2 -1.40 -22.95 13.81
C ASN A 2 -1.69 -21.67 14.59
N ILE A 3 -2.75 -20.97 14.22
CA ILE A 3 -3.25 -19.82 14.98
C ILE A 3 -4.16 -20.37 16.09
N PRO A 4 -4.08 -19.89 17.33
CA PRO A 4 -4.96 -20.32 18.41
C PRO A 4 -6.43 -20.04 18.05
N VAL A 5 -7.36 -20.92 18.45
CA VAL A 5 -8.81 -20.76 18.19
C VAL A 5 -9.33 -19.49 18.87
N GLU A 6 -8.71 -19.07 19.97
CA GLU A 6 -8.97 -17.82 20.69
C GLU A 6 -8.75 -16.58 19.82
N ALA A 7 -7.86 -16.65 18.82
CA ALA A 7 -7.65 -15.54 17.88
C ALA A 7 -8.85 -15.32 16.94
N LEU A 8 -9.72 -16.33 16.78
CA LEU A 8 -10.94 -16.26 15.94
C LEU A 8 -12.16 -15.75 16.70
N GLN A 9 -12.07 -15.63 18.03
CA GLN A 9 -13.18 -15.13 18.85
C GLN A 9 -13.23 -13.60 18.85
N ALA A 10 -14.45 -13.06 18.87
CA ALA A 10 -14.66 -11.62 19.04
C ALA A 10 -14.27 -11.18 20.46
N PRO A 11 -13.54 -10.06 20.62
CA PRO A 11 -13.19 -9.57 21.95
C PRO A 11 -14.42 -9.05 22.69
N LYS A 12 -14.52 -9.42 23.97
CA LYS A 12 -15.41 -8.78 24.94
C LYS A 12 -14.61 -7.92 25.89
N GLU A 13 -15.26 -6.96 26.55
CA GLU A 13 -14.61 -6.06 27.53
C GLU A 13 -13.70 -6.83 28.53
N SER A 14 -14.19 -7.93 29.10
CA SER A 14 -13.45 -8.77 30.06
C SER A 14 -12.27 -9.57 29.47
N THR A 15 -12.20 -9.69 28.14
CA THR A 15 -11.21 -10.53 27.42
C THR A 15 -10.31 -9.73 26.49
N LEU A 16 -10.57 -8.42 26.35
CA LEU A 16 -9.97 -7.57 25.33
C LEU A 16 -8.44 -7.49 25.46
N ASP A 17 -7.92 -7.36 26.68
CA ASP A 17 -6.48 -7.34 26.91
C ASP A 17 -5.82 -8.65 26.51
N ALA A 18 -6.38 -9.80 26.90
CA ALA A 18 -5.87 -11.11 26.49
C ALA A 18 -5.95 -11.28 24.96
N TRP A 19 -7.03 -10.80 24.34
CA TRP A 19 -7.25 -10.83 22.90
C TRP A 19 -6.23 -10.00 22.12
N LEU A 20 -5.81 -8.85 22.66
CA LEU A 20 -4.76 -7.99 22.10
C LEU A 20 -3.35 -8.57 22.27
N ASN A 21 -3.13 -9.45 23.26
CA ASN A 21 -1.85 -10.14 23.44
C ASN A 21 -1.72 -11.41 22.58
N THR A 22 -2.75 -11.78 21.82
CA THR A 22 -2.75 -13.01 21.01
C THR A 22 -2.31 -12.73 19.56
N PRO A 23 -1.34 -13.50 19.00
CA PRO A 23 -0.91 -13.36 17.61
C PRO A 23 -2.02 -13.59 16.59
N ARG A 24 -1.97 -12.87 15.47
CA ARG A 24 -2.99 -12.86 14.40
C ARG A 24 -2.37 -12.89 13.01
N LEU A 25 -3.16 -13.36 12.05
CA LEU A 25 -2.78 -13.32 10.63
C LEU A 25 -3.20 -11.98 10.02
N ALA A 26 -2.24 -11.26 9.46
CA ALA A 26 -2.55 -10.11 8.60
C ALA A 26 -3.07 -10.60 7.24
N LYS A 27 -3.68 -9.68 6.45
CA LYS A 27 -4.16 -10.00 5.10
C LYS A 27 -3.08 -10.63 4.19
N CYS A 28 -1.81 -10.27 4.37
CA CYS A 28 -0.70 -10.82 3.58
C CYS A 28 -0.34 -12.28 3.94
N GLY A 29 -0.99 -12.89 4.93
CA GLY A 29 -0.69 -14.25 5.39
C GLY A 29 0.47 -14.34 6.40
N GLU A 30 1.05 -13.20 6.79
CA GLU A 30 2.10 -13.13 7.81
C GLU A 30 1.52 -12.81 9.19
N VAL A 31 2.19 -13.28 10.24
CA VAL A 31 1.74 -13.12 11.63
C VAL A 31 2.20 -11.79 12.23
N PHE A 32 1.35 -11.17 13.04
CA PHE A 32 1.69 -10.05 13.91
C PHE A 32 1.04 -10.19 15.29
N THR A 33 1.65 -9.62 16.33
CA THR A 33 1.05 -9.56 17.67
C THR A 33 0.50 -8.16 17.91
N PRO A 34 -0.79 -7.98 18.22
CA PRO A 34 -1.35 -6.64 18.41
C PRO A 34 -0.66 -5.83 19.51
N ALA A 35 -0.27 -6.48 20.61
CA ALA A 35 0.46 -5.85 21.71
C ALA A 35 1.84 -5.30 21.32
N ASP A 36 2.45 -5.77 20.21
CA ASP A 36 3.73 -5.24 19.74
C ASP A 36 3.55 -3.79 19.27
N PRO A 37 4.34 -2.82 19.76
CA PRO A 37 4.08 -1.39 19.55
C PRO A 37 4.15 -0.95 18.08
N MET A 38 4.71 -1.78 17.21
CA MET A 38 4.90 -1.49 15.79
C MET A 38 4.64 -2.75 14.96
N TRP A 39 3.63 -2.73 14.10
CA TRP A 39 3.33 -3.89 13.24
C TRP A 39 3.97 -3.72 11.87
N LYS A 40 4.70 -4.75 11.41
CA LYS A 40 5.23 -4.85 10.05
C LYS A 40 5.16 -6.29 9.52
N PRO A 41 3.94 -6.86 9.37
CA PRO A 41 3.79 -8.23 8.88
C PRO A 41 4.30 -8.37 7.43
N ASP A 42 4.04 -7.38 6.57
CA ASP A 42 4.65 -7.31 5.24
C ASP A 42 6.02 -6.62 5.31
N LYS A 43 7.09 -7.41 5.26
CA LYS A 43 8.47 -6.88 5.30
C LYS A 43 8.82 -6.04 4.07
N SER A 44 8.13 -6.25 2.96
CA SER A 44 8.33 -5.48 1.72
C SER A 44 7.64 -4.11 1.74
N ALA A 45 6.69 -3.91 2.65
CA ALA A 45 6.06 -2.62 2.87
C ALA A 45 7.08 -1.61 3.43
N SER A 46 7.04 -0.38 2.92
CA SER A 46 7.86 0.72 3.43
C SER A 46 7.45 1.13 4.84
N ASP A 47 6.15 1.03 5.15
CA ASP A 47 5.56 1.68 6.32
C ASP A 47 5.23 0.65 7.40
N SER A 48 5.56 0.98 8.64
CA SER A 48 5.18 0.21 9.83
C SER A 48 3.99 0.87 10.55
N VAL A 49 3.13 0.07 11.17
CA VAL A 49 1.93 0.56 11.86
C VAL A 49 2.26 0.89 13.32
N ASN A 50 2.35 2.17 13.63
CA ASN A 50 2.50 2.67 15.00
C ASN A 50 1.12 2.89 15.64
N TRP A 51 0.50 1.83 16.15
CA TRP A 51 -0.83 1.94 16.78
C TRP A 51 -0.78 2.70 18.11
N LYS A 52 0.32 2.63 18.86
CA LYS A 52 0.44 3.25 20.18
C LYS A 52 0.28 4.77 20.12
N ALA A 53 0.88 5.40 19.11
CA ALA A 53 0.70 6.84 18.89
C ALA A 53 -0.71 7.17 18.34
N ALA A 54 -1.31 6.27 17.57
CA ALA A 54 -2.65 6.45 17.00
C ALA A 54 -3.75 6.45 18.07
N ILE A 55 -3.72 5.51 19.02
CA ILE A 55 -4.79 5.38 20.03
C ILE A 55 -4.86 6.55 21.00
N ALA A 56 -3.84 7.40 21.07
CA ALA A 56 -3.83 8.56 21.94
C ALA A 56 -4.83 9.66 21.52
N CYS A 57 -5.43 9.58 20.32
CA CYS A 57 -6.40 10.56 19.85
C CYS A 57 -7.79 10.45 20.50
N VAL A 58 -8.11 9.35 21.17
CA VAL A 58 -9.40 9.13 21.83
C VAL A 58 -9.26 9.09 23.35
N SER A 59 -10.38 9.26 24.04
CA SER A 59 -10.42 9.15 25.51
C SER A 59 -10.00 7.73 25.98
N PRO A 60 -9.48 7.57 27.21
CA PRO A 60 -8.93 6.32 27.72
C PRO A 60 -9.83 5.09 27.51
N ASP A 61 -11.14 5.25 27.73
CA ASP A 61 -12.13 4.17 27.63
C ASP A 61 -12.27 3.64 26.20
N TRP A 62 -12.01 4.47 25.19
CA TRP A 62 -12.10 4.10 23.78
C TRP A 62 -10.79 3.52 23.21
N ARG A 63 -9.65 3.69 23.90
CA ARG A 63 -8.34 3.27 23.38
C ARG A 63 -8.25 1.77 23.09
N PRO A 64 -8.69 0.87 23.99
CA PRO A 64 -8.64 -0.57 23.74
C PRO A 64 -9.48 -0.97 22.51
N TRP A 65 -10.62 -0.31 22.31
CA TRP A 65 -11.53 -0.58 21.20
C TRP A 65 -11.02 -0.02 19.87
N LEU A 66 -10.40 1.16 19.87
CA LEU A 66 -9.69 1.69 18.70
C LEU A 66 -8.51 0.79 18.31
N HIS A 67 -7.78 0.28 19.30
CA HIS A 67 -6.72 -0.70 19.07
C HIS A 67 -7.29 -1.97 18.40
N ALA A 68 -8.37 -2.54 18.92
CA ALA A 68 -9.02 -3.70 18.33
C ALA A 68 -9.56 -3.43 16.91
N ALA A 69 -10.11 -2.24 16.65
CA ALA A 69 -10.54 -1.84 15.30
C ALA A 69 -9.37 -1.80 14.30
N LEU A 70 -8.19 -1.30 14.71
CA LEU A 70 -6.97 -1.33 13.89
C LEU A 70 -6.50 -2.77 13.62
N VAL A 71 -6.62 -3.66 14.61
CA VAL A 71 -6.30 -5.09 14.45
C VAL A 71 -7.21 -5.75 13.43
N TYR A 72 -8.53 -5.60 13.56
CA TYR A 72 -9.48 -6.12 12.57
C TYR A 72 -9.22 -5.54 11.19
N ARG A 73 -8.83 -4.26 11.11
CA ARG A 73 -8.45 -3.65 9.85
C ARG A 73 -7.21 -4.32 9.25
N MET A 74 -6.18 -4.64 10.04
CA MET A 74 -4.97 -5.36 9.58
C MET A 74 -5.25 -6.77 9.06
N VAL A 75 -6.23 -7.46 9.62
CA VAL A 75 -6.67 -8.78 9.14
C VAL A 75 -7.34 -8.67 7.75
N ASN A 76 -8.06 -7.56 7.48
CA ASN A 76 -8.94 -7.44 6.31
C ASN A 76 -8.38 -6.60 5.16
N VAL A 77 -7.39 -5.73 5.38
CA VAL A 77 -6.80 -4.88 4.34
C VAL A 77 -5.27 -4.89 4.35
N ALA A 78 -4.66 -4.33 3.30
CA ALA A 78 -3.21 -4.25 3.20
C ALA A 78 -2.60 -3.43 4.35
N ALA A 79 -1.43 -3.85 4.85
CA ALA A 79 -0.72 -3.19 5.96
C ALA A 79 -0.50 -1.69 5.71
N ARG A 80 -0.19 -1.29 4.47
CA ARG A 80 -0.06 0.13 4.09
C ARG A 80 -1.32 0.95 4.34
N THR A 81 -2.51 0.37 4.12
CA THR A 81 -3.78 1.06 4.41
C THR A 81 -3.92 1.32 5.90
N VAL A 82 -3.56 0.35 6.74
CA VAL A 82 -3.58 0.49 8.20
C VAL A 82 -2.53 1.49 8.67
N ALA A 83 -1.32 1.46 8.09
CA ALA A 83 -0.25 2.41 8.40
C ALA A 83 -0.68 3.86 8.11
N ASN A 84 -1.33 4.10 6.97
CA ASN A 84 -1.90 5.41 6.64
C ASN A 84 -2.95 5.85 7.67
N THR A 85 -3.88 4.95 8.05
CA THR A 85 -4.88 5.25 9.09
C THR A 85 -4.21 5.59 10.42
N ALA A 86 -3.26 4.77 10.89
CA ALA A 86 -2.55 5.00 12.14
C ALA A 86 -1.76 6.33 12.12
N SER A 87 -1.12 6.66 11.00
CA SER A 87 -0.40 7.93 10.81
C SER A 87 -1.34 9.14 10.90
N VAL A 88 -2.53 9.08 10.28
CA VAL A 88 -3.53 10.15 10.37
C VAL A 88 -4.05 10.30 11.80
N LEU A 89 -4.39 9.19 12.47
CA LEU A 89 -4.86 9.19 13.86
C LEU A 89 -3.79 9.70 14.83
N SER A 90 -2.52 9.31 14.64
CA SER A 90 -1.42 9.81 15.46
C SER A 90 -1.24 11.33 15.32
N ARG A 91 -1.45 11.90 14.14
CA ARG A 91 -1.41 13.35 13.94
C ARG A 91 -2.65 14.04 14.52
N ALA A 92 -3.79 13.36 14.56
CA ALA A 92 -4.98 13.86 15.27
C ALA A 92 -4.70 13.92 16.79
N ALA A 93 -4.06 12.88 17.34
CA ALA A 93 -3.61 12.86 18.73
C ALA A 93 -2.65 14.02 19.05
N GLN A 94 -1.64 14.25 18.20
CA GLN A 94 -0.70 15.36 18.34
C GLN A 94 -1.39 16.73 18.29
N ALA A 95 -2.49 16.84 17.54
CA ALA A 95 -3.28 18.06 17.45
C ALA A 95 -4.34 18.20 18.56
N GLY A 96 -4.48 17.20 19.45
CA GLY A 96 -5.53 17.17 20.46
C GLY A 96 -6.95 17.07 19.87
N LEU A 97 -7.08 16.48 18.67
CA LEU A 97 -8.35 16.30 17.97
C LEU A 97 -8.79 14.84 18.06
N ASP A 98 -9.97 14.63 18.65
CA ASP A 98 -10.62 13.34 18.83
C ASP A 98 -11.56 13.04 17.65
N PRO A 99 -11.27 11.98 16.86
CA PRO A 99 -12.12 11.58 15.73
C PRO A 99 -13.49 11.02 16.16
N LEU A 100 -13.69 10.69 17.43
CA LEU A 100 -14.98 10.27 17.96
C LEU A 100 -15.84 11.44 18.47
N ASN A 101 -15.27 12.65 18.51
CA ASN A 101 -15.98 13.85 18.94
C ASN A 101 -16.58 14.58 17.73
N GLU A 102 -17.91 14.52 17.60
CA GLU A 102 -18.66 15.18 16.52
C GLU A 102 -18.36 16.70 16.44
N GLY A 103 -18.19 17.36 17.59
CA GLY A 103 -17.90 18.79 17.67
C GLY A 103 -16.51 19.17 17.13
N GLN A 104 -15.62 18.20 16.91
CA GLN A 104 -14.26 18.43 16.42
C GLN A 104 -14.08 18.04 14.94
N LEU A 105 -15.13 17.52 14.28
CA LEU A 105 -15.02 17.05 12.90
C LEU A 105 -14.68 18.16 11.90
N ILE A 106 -15.15 19.38 12.11
CA ILE A 106 -14.79 20.53 11.27
C ILE A 106 -13.29 20.83 11.41
N ALA A 107 -12.77 20.83 12.64
CA ALA A 107 -11.34 21.06 12.89
C ALA A 107 -10.48 19.94 12.28
N LEU A 108 -10.93 18.69 12.36
CA LEU A 108 -10.28 17.55 11.69
C LEU A 108 -10.28 17.72 10.17
N ARG A 109 -11.42 18.09 9.58
CA ARG A 109 -11.56 18.35 8.15
C ARG A 109 -10.65 19.48 7.69
N GLU A 110 -10.51 20.54 8.48
CA GLU A 110 -9.59 21.64 8.19
C GLU A 110 -8.12 21.29 8.41
N ARG A 111 -7.80 20.39 9.34
CA ARG A 111 -6.42 19.98 9.62
C ARG A 111 -5.85 19.08 8.52
N PHE A 112 -6.67 18.15 8.01
CA PHE A 112 -6.22 17.11 7.11
C PHE A 112 -6.51 17.42 5.64
N SER A 113 -5.76 16.81 4.74
CA SER A 113 -6.06 16.80 3.31
C SER A 113 -7.31 15.95 3.02
N ASP A 114 -7.90 16.12 1.84
CA ASP A 114 -9.05 15.30 1.40
C ASP A 114 -8.79 13.79 1.52
N LYS A 115 -7.61 13.34 1.10
CA LYS A 115 -7.21 11.92 1.17
C LYS A 115 -7.13 11.44 2.61
N GLU A 116 -6.50 12.22 3.49
CA GLU A 116 -6.32 11.86 4.90
C GLU A 116 -7.63 11.85 5.67
N PHE A 117 -8.47 12.87 5.46
CA PHE A 117 -9.80 12.92 6.03
C PHE A 117 -10.68 11.77 5.52
N SER A 118 -10.58 11.45 4.23
CA SER A 118 -11.27 10.29 3.63
C SER A 118 -10.82 8.96 4.24
N VAL A 119 -9.52 8.79 4.51
CA VAL A 119 -8.98 7.60 5.18
C VAL A 119 -9.54 7.48 6.60
N MET A 120 -9.57 8.59 7.35
CA MET A 120 -10.15 8.62 8.69
C MET A 120 -11.65 8.28 8.66
N ALA A 121 -12.44 8.98 7.85
CA ALA A 121 -13.88 8.76 7.74
C ALA A 121 -14.22 7.31 7.33
N SER A 122 -13.47 6.75 6.38
CA SER A 122 -13.66 5.36 5.94
C SER A 122 -13.30 4.33 7.01
N PHE A 123 -12.34 4.66 7.88
CA PHE A 123 -11.98 3.81 9.00
C PHE A 123 -13.01 3.87 10.14
N ILE A 124 -13.50 5.06 10.48
CA ILE A 124 -14.56 5.22 11.50
C ILE A 124 -15.86 4.52 11.06
N ALA A 125 -16.23 4.64 9.79
CA ALA A 125 -17.36 3.89 9.22
C ALA A 125 -17.14 2.36 9.31
N PHE A 126 -15.95 1.88 8.98
CA PHE A 126 -15.62 0.46 9.16
C PHE A 126 -15.72 -0.01 10.61
N TRP A 127 -15.26 0.79 11.57
CA TRP A 127 -15.35 0.44 12.98
C TRP A 127 -16.81 0.37 13.43
N HIS A 128 -17.66 1.32 13.02
CA HIS A 128 -19.10 1.26 13.25
C HIS A 128 -19.73 -0.05 12.72
N ASP A 129 -19.36 -0.46 11.50
CA ASP A 129 -19.91 -1.65 10.85
C ASP A 129 -19.28 -2.96 11.34
N CYS A 130 -18.24 -2.91 12.18
CA CYS A 130 -17.54 -4.09 12.68
C CYS A 130 -18.33 -4.73 13.85
N GLU A 131 -19.29 -5.58 13.52
CA GLU A 131 -20.17 -6.27 14.50
C GLU A 131 -19.42 -7.12 15.54
N SER A 132 -18.17 -7.49 15.26
CA SER A 132 -17.32 -8.23 16.18
C SER A 132 -16.76 -7.37 17.33
N LEU A 133 -16.99 -6.07 17.34
CA LEU A 133 -16.59 -5.17 18.43
C LEU A 133 -17.82 -4.74 19.23
N GLU A 134 -17.76 -4.87 20.56
CA GLU A 134 -18.88 -4.47 21.43
C GLU A 134 -19.04 -2.95 21.42
N GLN A 135 -17.95 -2.20 21.64
CA GLN A 135 -17.98 -0.74 21.64
C GLN A 135 -17.62 -0.18 20.27
N ARG A 136 -18.58 0.57 19.70
CA ARG A 136 -18.54 1.08 18.32
C ARG A 136 -18.97 2.54 18.28
N PRO A 137 -18.43 3.34 17.35
CA PRO A 137 -18.91 4.71 17.12
C PRO A 137 -20.42 4.72 16.86
N SER A 138 -21.11 5.82 17.16
CA SER A 138 -22.55 5.93 16.94
C SER A 138 -22.88 6.19 15.46
N GLN A 139 -24.07 5.80 15.02
CA GLN A 139 -24.58 6.12 13.67
C GLN A 139 -24.62 7.64 13.44
N SER A 140 -24.95 8.44 14.46
CA SER A 140 -24.96 9.91 14.36
C SER A 140 -23.60 10.49 13.96
N LEU A 141 -22.52 9.96 14.53
CA LEU A 141 -21.16 10.37 14.17
C LEU A 141 -20.84 10.01 12.72
N ILE A 142 -21.26 8.84 12.25
CA ILE A 142 -21.06 8.41 10.86
C ILE A 142 -21.80 9.35 9.90
N ASP A 143 -23.03 9.71 10.25
CA ASP A 143 -23.84 10.63 9.46
C ASP A 143 -23.22 12.04 9.44
N ALA A 144 -22.65 12.50 10.54
CA ALA A 144 -21.90 13.76 10.60
C ALA A 144 -20.64 13.74 9.71
N TYR A 145 -19.87 12.65 9.72
CA TYR A 145 -18.73 12.45 8.80
C TYR A 145 -19.16 12.48 7.32
N LYS A 146 -20.31 11.86 7.00
CA LYS A 146 -20.86 11.83 5.62
C LYS A 146 -21.44 13.18 5.19
N GLY A 147 -22.05 13.92 6.12
CA GLY A 147 -22.65 15.23 5.88
C GLY A 147 -21.62 16.34 5.67
N LEU A 148 -20.39 16.16 6.18
CA LEU A 148 -19.33 17.16 6.02
C LEU A 148 -18.79 17.20 4.58
N PRO A 149 -18.81 18.38 3.93
CA PRO A 149 -18.27 18.51 2.59
C PRO A 149 -16.76 18.29 2.62
N ARG A 150 -16.28 17.33 1.82
CA ARG A 150 -14.84 17.10 1.69
C ARG A 150 -14.14 18.31 1.09
N LYS A 151 -12.88 18.49 1.44
CA LYS A 151 -12.05 19.48 0.76
C LYS A 151 -11.98 19.10 -0.71
N LYS A 152 -12.14 20.08 -1.60
CA LYS A 152 -11.80 19.84 -3.00
C LYS A 152 -10.30 19.57 -3.04
N ASN A 153 -9.92 18.46 -3.66
CA ASN A 153 -8.55 18.36 -4.12
C ASN A 153 -8.35 19.53 -5.08
N SER A 154 -7.39 20.41 -4.81
CA SER A 154 -6.76 21.21 -5.85
C SER A 154 -5.92 20.24 -6.70
N SER A 155 -6.53 19.20 -7.26
CA SER A 155 -5.82 18.26 -8.12
C SER A 155 -5.54 19.02 -9.40
N ASN A 156 -4.24 19.24 -9.64
CA ASN A 156 -3.59 19.64 -10.88
C ASN A 156 -4.52 20.43 -11.80
N ASP A 157 -4.37 21.75 -11.74
CA ASP A 157 -4.76 22.58 -12.86
C ASP A 157 -4.28 21.88 -14.14
N VAL A 158 -5.15 21.65 -15.12
CA VAL A 158 -4.75 20.99 -16.38
C VAL A 158 -3.58 21.76 -17.01
N ILE A 159 -3.46 23.04 -16.67
CA ILE A 159 -2.33 23.91 -16.98
C ILE A 159 -1.00 23.37 -16.43
N LEU A 160 -0.95 22.80 -15.21
CA LEU A 160 0.27 22.20 -14.64
C LEU A 160 0.64 20.86 -15.29
N SER A 161 -0.26 20.19 -16.01
CA SER A 161 0.14 19.01 -16.81
C SER A 161 1.00 19.37 -18.02
N LEU A 162 1.05 20.66 -18.36
CA LEU A 162 1.95 21.25 -19.36
C LEU A 162 3.12 22.00 -18.71
N ASP A 163 3.25 21.96 -17.39
CA ASP A 163 4.39 22.53 -16.68
C ASP A 163 5.64 21.72 -17.03
N PRO A 164 6.70 22.32 -17.56
CA PRO A 164 7.95 21.61 -17.84
C PRO A 164 8.61 21.04 -16.58
N GLU A 165 8.30 21.51 -15.37
CA GLU A 165 8.88 20.99 -14.11
C GLU A 165 8.04 19.88 -13.46
N GLU A 166 6.71 19.90 -13.64
CA GLU A 166 5.76 18.98 -12.97
C GLU A 166 5.03 18.03 -13.94
N GLY A 167 5.14 18.28 -15.25
CA GLY A 167 4.53 17.52 -16.33
C GLY A 167 5.31 16.26 -16.74
N PRO A 168 4.81 15.49 -17.72
CA PRO A 168 5.54 14.34 -18.26
C PRO A 168 6.81 14.80 -18.97
N LEU A 169 7.88 14.01 -18.87
CA LEU A 169 9.13 14.27 -19.59
C LEU A 169 8.86 14.47 -21.08
N THR A 170 9.38 15.56 -21.62
CA THR A 170 9.41 15.83 -23.07
C THR A 170 10.27 14.79 -23.79
N GLN A 171 10.12 14.69 -25.12
CA GLN A 171 10.93 13.73 -25.90
C GLN A 171 12.44 13.96 -25.71
N VAL A 172 12.88 15.22 -25.68
CA VAL A 172 14.30 15.57 -25.50
C VAL A 172 14.81 15.11 -24.13
N GLU A 173 14.00 15.25 -23.09
CA GLU A 173 14.36 14.80 -21.74
C GLU A 173 14.35 13.27 -21.64
N GLN A 174 13.41 12.60 -22.31
CA GLN A 174 13.40 11.13 -22.40
C GLN A 174 14.62 10.61 -23.15
N ASP A 175 15.01 11.25 -24.26
CA ASP A 175 16.20 10.88 -25.04
C ASP A 175 17.48 11.11 -24.23
N ALA A 176 17.58 12.26 -23.54
CA ALA A 176 18.71 12.56 -22.66
C ALA A 176 18.81 11.57 -21.49
N LEU A 177 17.67 11.24 -20.87
CA LEU A 177 17.62 10.26 -19.78
C LEU A 177 18.00 8.86 -20.29
N HIS A 178 17.54 8.48 -21.48
CA HIS A 178 17.89 7.21 -22.11
C HIS A 178 19.40 7.12 -22.36
N GLN A 179 19.98 8.17 -22.94
CA GLN A 179 21.41 8.27 -23.21
C GLN A 179 22.21 8.15 -21.91
N TRP A 180 21.82 8.91 -20.88
CA TRP A 180 22.46 8.84 -19.57
C TRP A 180 22.41 7.42 -18.97
N ILE A 181 21.24 6.75 -19.00
CA ILE A 181 21.09 5.38 -18.50
C ILE A 181 22.01 4.42 -19.26
N HIS A 182 22.10 4.56 -20.59
CA HIS A 182 22.98 3.73 -21.41
C HIS A 182 24.46 3.96 -21.09
N GLU A 183 24.89 5.21 -20.92
CA GLU A 183 26.25 5.55 -20.51
C GLU A 183 26.58 4.99 -19.13
N GLN A 184 25.68 5.11 -18.15
CA GLN A 184 25.91 4.55 -16.81
C GLN A 184 26.06 3.03 -16.83
N PHE A 185 25.29 2.33 -17.67
CA PHE A 185 25.44 0.89 -17.89
C PHE A 185 26.80 0.56 -18.54
N CYS A 186 27.19 1.28 -19.60
CA CYS A 186 28.48 1.11 -20.26
C CYS A 186 29.68 1.38 -19.33
N HIS A 187 29.54 2.29 -18.36
CA HIS A 187 30.54 2.57 -17.34
C HIS A 187 30.48 1.64 -16.11
N GLY A 188 29.62 0.61 -16.14
CA GLY A 188 29.48 -0.37 -15.06
C GLY A 188 28.88 0.20 -13.77
N GLN A 189 28.23 1.36 -13.83
CA GLN A 189 27.55 2.00 -12.69
C GLN A 189 26.13 1.46 -12.50
N LEU A 190 25.54 0.91 -13.56
CA LEU A 190 24.29 0.15 -13.50
C LEU A 190 24.57 -1.30 -13.84
N ASP A 191 23.97 -2.21 -13.07
CA ASP A 191 23.92 -3.61 -13.45
C ASP A 191 22.85 -3.86 -14.54
N PHE A 192 22.84 -5.08 -15.08
CA PHE A 192 21.95 -5.46 -16.17
C PHE A 192 20.47 -5.40 -15.75
N GLU A 193 20.15 -5.75 -14.50
CA GLU A 193 18.79 -5.74 -13.98
C GLU A 193 18.28 -4.31 -13.84
N GLN A 194 19.10 -3.42 -13.27
CA GLN A 194 18.83 -2.00 -13.14
C GLN A 194 18.64 -1.34 -14.50
N TYR A 195 19.49 -1.67 -15.49
CA TYR A 195 19.38 -1.16 -16.85
C TYR A 195 18.05 -1.54 -17.51
N ILE A 196 17.69 -2.84 -17.49
CA ILE A 196 16.40 -3.30 -18.02
C ILE A 196 15.24 -2.66 -17.26
N TYR A 197 15.30 -2.61 -15.94
CA TYR A 197 14.24 -2.06 -15.11
C TYR A 197 13.93 -0.60 -15.47
N LEU A 198 14.96 0.23 -15.64
CA LEU A 198 14.81 1.62 -16.05
C LEU A 198 14.26 1.76 -17.47
N ARG A 199 14.80 0.98 -18.44
CA ARG A 199 14.29 0.94 -19.83
C ARG A 199 12.80 0.58 -19.88
N MET A 200 12.39 -0.42 -19.09
CA MET A 200 11.00 -0.88 -19.02
C MET A 200 10.06 0.20 -18.44
N LEU A 201 10.50 0.92 -17.40
CA LEU A 201 9.73 2.02 -16.83
C LEU A 201 9.54 3.17 -17.84
N MET A 202 10.60 3.53 -18.56
CA MET A 202 10.55 4.62 -19.55
C MET A 202 9.64 4.29 -20.73
N ILE A 203 9.71 3.07 -21.28
CA ILE A 203 8.96 2.71 -22.50
C ILE A 203 7.48 2.47 -22.20
N TYR A 204 7.17 1.79 -21.09
CA TYR A 204 5.81 1.30 -20.84
C TYR A 204 5.06 2.05 -19.74
N GLY A 205 5.74 2.89 -18.95
CA GLY A 205 5.12 3.65 -17.85
C GLY A 205 4.42 2.78 -16.79
N GLN A 206 4.79 1.50 -16.70
CA GLN A 206 4.13 0.55 -15.81
C GLN A 206 4.48 0.79 -14.35
N ARG A 207 3.58 0.45 -13.43
CA ARG A 207 3.85 0.63 -12.00
C ARG A 207 5.04 -0.25 -11.61
N GLY A 208 5.99 0.28 -10.83
CA GLY A 208 7.20 -0.46 -10.45
C GLY A 208 6.94 -1.84 -9.83
N TYR A 209 5.82 -2.02 -9.10
CA TYR A 209 5.42 -3.34 -8.61
C TYR A 209 5.10 -4.36 -9.73
N GLN A 210 4.50 -3.93 -10.84
CA GLN A 210 4.23 -4.80 -12.00
C GLN A 210 5.53 -5.24 -12.66
N VAL A 211 6.48 -4.31 -12.83
CA VAL A 211 7.80 -4.60 -13.43
C VAL A 211 8.62 -5.55 -12.57
N ARG A 212 8.67 -5.34 -11.25
CA ARG A 212 9.42 -6.21 -10.31
C ARG A 212 8.91 -7.65 -10.22
N MET A 213 7.65 -7.88 -10.59
CA MET A 213 7.04 -9.20 -10.54
C MET A 213 7.08 -9.93 -11.88
N MET A 214 7.78 -9.39 -12.87
CA MET A 214 7.95 -10.03 -14.17
C MET A 214 8.93 -11.20 -14.09
N VAL A 215 8.75 -12.16 -14.98
CA VAL A 215 9.71 -13.25 -15.24
C VAL A 215 10.10 -13.28 -16.70
N PHE A 216 11.21 -13.95 -17.03
CA PHE A 216 11.65 -14.10 -18.42
C PHE A 216 10.57 -14.67 -19.37
N GLY A 217 9.64 -15.48 -18.85
CA GLY A 217 8.53 -16.03 -19.63
C GLY A 217 7.45 -15.01 -20.03
N ASP A 218 7.48 -13.79 -19.46
CA ASP A 218 6.56 -12.71 -19.82
C ASP A 218 7.00 -11.96 -21.09
N PHE A 219 8.21 -12.25 -21.61
CA PHE A 219 8.77 -11.66 -22.82
C PHE A 219 8.70 -12.64 -23.98
N THR A 220 8.17 -12.18 -25.11
CA THR A 220 8.18 -12.88 -26.40
C THR A 220 8.78 -11.97 -27.46
N LYS A 221 9.12 -12.51 -28.64
CA LYS A 221 9.89 -11.78 -29.67
C LYS A 221 9.30 -10.41 -30.05
N SER A 222 7.99 -10.24 -29.97
CA SER A 222 7.29 -9.01 -30.36
C SER A 222 6.44 -8.40 -29.24
N GLU A 223 6.33 -9.07 -28.10
CA GLU A 223 5.38 -8.68 -27.06
C GLU A 223 5.93 -8.89 -25.66
N VAL A 224 5.50 -8.03 -24.75
CA VAL A 224 5.75 -8.15 -23.31
C VAL A 224 4.44 -8.10 -22.54
N LYS A 225 4.30 -8.97 -21.53
CA LYS A 225 3.09 -9.08 -20.71
C LYS A 225 3.30 -8.47 -19.32
N PHE A 226 2.47 -7.49 -18.98
CA PHE A 226 2.41 -6.95 -17.62
C PHE A 226 1.17 -7.47 -16.90
N HIS A 227 1.39 -8.20 -15.81
CA HIS A 227 0.31 -8.71 -14.98
C HIS A 227 -0.30 -7.58 -14.13
N TRP A 228 -1.62 -7.61 -13.95
CA TRP A 228 -2.33 -6.60 -13.18
C TRP A 228 -1.95 -6.65 -11.70
N ALA A 229 -1.45 -5.54 -11.16
CA ALA A 229 -1.09 -5.43 -9.74
C ALA A 229 -2.29 -5.46 -8.78
N LYS A 230 -3.48 -5.08 -9.26
CA LYS A 230 -4.74 -5.14 -8.50
C LYS A 230 -5.81 -5.79 -9.36
N GLN A 231 -6.35 -6.91 -8.89
CA GLN A 231 -7.52 -7.54 -9.49
C GLN A 231 -8.71 -7.28 -8.56
N LYS A 232 -9.84 -6.85 -9.12
CA LYS A 232 -11.07 -6.62 -8.35
C LYS A 232 -11.72 -8.00 -8.12
N GLY A 233 -11.82 -8.42 -6.85
CA GLY A 233 -12.30 -9.75 -6.44
C GLY A 233 -11.14 -10.70 -6.16
N ASP A 234 -10.83 -10.90 -4.87
CA ASP A 234 -9.65 -11.59 -4.32
C ASP A 234 -9.60 -13.13 -4.57
N GLU A 235 -10.35 -13.68 -5.54
CA GLU A 235 -10.30 -15.13 -5.87
C GLU A 235 -9.44 -15.44 -7.11
N ALA A 236 -9.00 -14.40 -7.81
CA ALA A 236 -8.17 -14.53 -8.96
C ALA A 236 -6.68 -14.46 -8.55
N GLY A 237 -6.05 -15.63 -8.35
CA GLY A 237 -4.62 -15.74 -8.05
C GLY A 237 -3.71 -14.90 -8.96
N TRP A 238 -2.48 -14.66 -8.50
CA TRP A 238 -1.47 -13.87 -9.21
C TRP A 238 -1.31 -14.32 -10.68
N ARG A 239 -1.14 -13.36 -11.61
CA ARG A 239 -0.99 -13.56 -13.08
C ARG A 239 -2.20 -14.06 -13.88
N LYS A 240 -3.42 -14.06 -13.34
CA LYS A 240 -4.63 -14.40 -14.14
C LYS A 240 -5.01 -13.36 -15.21
N LYS A 241 -4.63 -12.10 -15.05
CA LYS A 241 -4.89 -11.01 -16.01
C LYS A 241 -3.61 -10.27 -16.33
N SER A 242 -3.42 -9.99 -17.61
CA SER A 242 -2.27 -9.24 -18.13
C SER A 242 -2.68 -8.29 -19.23
N GLU A 243 -1.92 -7.21 -19.36
CA GLU A 243 -1.89 -6.36 -20.55
C GLU A 243 -0.67 -6.73 -21.38
N THR A 244 -0.84 -6.77 -22.69
CA THR A 244 0.23 -7.07 -23.65
C THR A 244 0.61 -5.79 -24.38
N PHE A 245 1.91 -5.53 -24.46
CA PHE A 245 2.45 -4.37 -25.17
C PHE A 245 3.44 -4.85 -26.23
N ARG A 246 3.62 -4.03 -27.28
CA ARG A 246 4.65 -4.28 -28.28
C ARG A 246 6.03 -4.17 -27.65
N LEU A 247 6.86 -5.17 -27.91
CA LEU A 247 8.26 -5.20 -27.50
C LEU A 247 9.15 -4.92 -28.70
N ASP A 248 10.08 -3.98 -28.51
CA ASP A 248 11.10 -3.69 -29.50
C ASP A 248 12.16 -4.79 -29.53
N GLU A 249 12.73 -5.05 -30.71
CA GLU A 249 13.70 -6.13 -30.92
C GLU A 249 15.00 -5.91 -30.12
N ASP A 250 15.48 -4.67 -30.00
CA ASP A 250 16.66 -4.33 -29.20
C ASP A 250 16.45 -4.70 -27.72
N LEU A 251 15.28 -4.33 -27.18
CA LEU A 251 14.96 -4.63 -25.80
C LEU A 251 14.73 -6.13 -25.58
N TYR A 252 14.10 -6.83 -26.53
CA TYR A 252 13.97 -8.28 -26.46
C TYR A 252 15.34 -8.96 -26.44
N ASN A 253 16.26 -8.57 -27.33
CA ASN A 253 17.61 -9.12 -27.40
C ASN A 253 18.40 -8.84 -26.10
N THR A 254 18.25 -7.64 -25.54
CA THR A 254 18.82 -7.28 -24.24
C THR A 254 18.33 -8.21 -23.14
N VAL A 255 17.02 -8.48 -23.07
CA VAL A 255 16.44 -9.42 -22.09
C VAL A 255 16.94 -10.85 -22.31
N GLN A 256 17.09 -11.30 -23.57
CA GLN A 256 17.65 -12.63 -23.86
C GLN A 256 19.12 -12.74 -23.44
N ALA A 257 19.91 -11.69 -23.65
CA ALA A 257 21.30 -11.63 -23.17
C ALA A 257 21.35 -11.74 -21.64
N TYR A 258 20.50 -11.00 -20.92
CA TYR A 258 20.39 -11.11 -19.47
C TYR A 258 20.06 -12.54 -19.02
N LYS A 259 19.04 -13.14 -19.65
CA LYS A 259 18.60 -14.51 -19.37
C LYS A 259 19.75 -15.50 -19.56
N ALA A 260 20.52 -15.38 -20.64
CA ALA A 260 21.66 -16.23 -20.91
C ALA A 260 22.76 -16.09 -19.84
N MET A 261 23.05 -14.86 -19.39
CA MET A 261 24.01 -14.61 -18.31
C MET A 261 23.58 -15.27 -16.99
N ILE A 262 22.31 -15.12 -16.59
CA ILE A 262 21.78 -15.73 -15.37
C ILE A 262 21.82 -17.26 -15.47
N LEU A 263 21.43 -17.84 -16.61
CA LEU A 263 21.48 -19.28 -16.81
C LEU A 263 22.90 -19.84 -16.73
N ALA A 264 23.91 -19.09 -17.20
CA ALA A 264 25.31 -19.49 -17.12
C ALA A 264 25.87 -19.47 -15.68
N GLN A 265 25.26 -18.70 -14.77
CA GLN A 265 25.67 -18.62 -13.37
C GLN A 265 24.99 -19.68 -12.49
N LEU A 266 23.92 -20.32 -12.98
CA LEU A 266 23.22 -21.36 -12.24
C LEU A 266 23.99 -22.69 -12.30
N PRO A 267 24.11 -23.43 -11.18
CA PRO A 267 24.72 -24.75 -11.20
C PRO A 267 23.92 -25.68 -12.13
N PRO A 268 24.59 -26.65 -12.79
CA PRO A 268 23.91 -27.60 -13.66
C PRO A 268 22.84 -28.34 -12.85
N VAL A 269 21.60 -28.28 -13.33
CA VAL A 269 20.47 -29.01 -12.75
C VAL A 269 20.81 -30.50 -12.89
N SER A 270 21.10 -31.15 -11.76
CA SER A 270 21.27 -32.60 -11.70
C SER A 270 19.92 -33.22 -12.03
N GLY A 271 19.83 -33.93 -13.15
CA GLY A 271 18.65 -34.67 -13.57
C GLY A 271 18.37 -35.89 -12.72
#